data_AF-A0A3D4QSH2-F1
#
_entry.id   AF-A0A3D4QSH2-F1
#
_cell.length_a   1.000
_cell.length_b   1.000
_cell.length_c   1.000
_cell.angle_alpha   90.00
_cell.angle_beta   90.00
_cell.angle_gamma   90.00
#
_symmetry.space_group_name_H-M   'P 1'
#
loop_
_entity.id
_entity.type
_entity.pdbx_description
1 polymer ?
#
loop_
_entity_poly.entity_id
_entity_poly.type
_entity_poly.pdbx_seq_one_letter_code
_entity_poly.pdbx_strand_id
1 'polypeptide(L)'
;MFVTKDDIVSGLRELGIKTGDELMVHSSLKSFGRVEGGADAVIDALLEVVTENGIVSMPAFSDCTDGGSARAYDRVNTPPESWIGIIPETFRKRKGVLRSDHPTHSITASGLDAKAFLSQTDIYDCFAEDGPWNRLREGGGKLLFIGKTMGSNTFLHACEAWYNNYLEETIGIVATPEGEKFVRVTNYPSGCRGGWYKLYEDSEYFKILRSRGIFSKVEVGASTLMVCNAHDVAATMKEIFKSDPHILLHKSGCRDCARMRGKNKPKHHSPLPLPHSEIL
;
A
#
# COMPACT_ATOMS: atom_id res chain seq x y z
N MET A 1 30.41 -7.66 2.81
CA MET A 1 29.69 -8.66 1.98
C MET A 1 28.66 -7.90 1.15
N PHE A 2 28.56 -8.17 -0.14
CA PHE A 2 27.52 -7.58 -1.00
C PHE A 2 26.43 -8.62 -1.23
N VAL A 3 25.19 -8.16 -1.37
CA VAL A 3 24.01 -8.99 -1.66
C VAL A 3 23.85 -9.07 -3.18
N THR A 4 23.66 -10.27 -3.70
CA THR A 4 23.41 -10.53 -5.12
C THR A 4 21.91 -10.70 -5.39
N LYS A 5 21.52 -10.69 -6.67
CA LYS A 5 20.16 -11.05 -7.09
C LYS A 5 19.76 -12.46 -6.59
N ASP A 6 20.68 -13.42 -6.67
CA ASP A 6 20.39 -14.83 -6.34
C ASP A 6 20.20 -15.04 -4.83
N ASP A 7 20.89 -14.25 -3.98
CA ASP A 7 20.63 -14.21 -2.53
C ASP A 7 19.20 -13.73 -2.25
N ILE A 8 18.73 -12.71 -2.97
CA ILE A 8 17.37 -12.18 -2.85
C ILE A 8 16.34 -13.20 -3.34
N VAL A 9 16.58 -13.85 -4.48
CA VAL A 9 15.70 -14.93 -5.00
C VAL A 9 15.59 -16.07 -3.99
N SER A 10 16.71 -16.49 -3.41
CA SER A 10 16.75 -17.56 -2.41
C SER A 10 15.97 -17.17 -1.15
N GLY A 11 16.18 -15.95 -0.64
CA GLY A 11 15.42 -15.43 0.50
C GLY A 11 13.92 -15.30 0.22
N LEU A 12 13.52 -14.80 -0.95
CA LEU A 12 12.11 -14.72 -1.32
C LEU A 12 11.45 -16.11 -1.35
N ARG A 13 12.13 -17.12 -1.90
CA ARG A 13 11.63 -18.50 -1.93
C ARG A 13 11.56 -19.12 -0.53
N GLU A 14 12.57 -18.91 0.30
CA GLU A 14 12.58 -19.35 1.70
C GLU A 14 11.44 -18.71 2.50
N LEU A 15 11.14 -17.43 2.23
CA LEU A 15 10.03 -16.70 2.82
C LEU A 15 8.65 -17.22 2.36
N GLY A 16 8.61 -18.13 1.39
CA GLY A 16 7.38 -18.74 0.86
C GLY A 16 6.70 -17.93 -0.24
N ILE A 17 7.44 -17.04 -0.91
CA ILE A 17 6.99 -16.40 -2.15
C ILE A 17 7.10 -17.41 -3.29
N LYS A 18 6.02 -17.50 -4.08
CA LYS A 18 5.83 -18.50 -5.12
C LYS A 18 5.47 -17.81 -6.45
N THR A 19 5.67 -18.58 -7.51
CA THR A 19 5.14 -18.26 -8.84
C THR A 19 3.63 -18.06 -8.77
N GLY A 20 3.12 -16.98 -9.39
CA GLY A 20 1.70 -16.65 -9.41
C GLY A 20 1.20 -15.85 -8.20
N ASP A 21 2.05 -15.53 -7.22
CA ASP A 21 1.64 -14.70 -6.09
C ASP A 21 1.31 -13.26 -6.53
N GLU A 22 0.36 -12.62 -5.84
CA GLU A 22 0.18 -11.17 -5.88
C GLU A 22 0.90 -10.53 -4.69
N LEU A 23 1.86 -9.65 -4.95
CA LEU A 23 2.69 -8.97 -3.95
C LEU A 23 2.45 -7.48 -3.96
N MET A 24 2.27 -6.90 -2.78
CA MET A 24 2.45 -5.48 -2.52
C MET A 24 3.75 -5.26 -1.77
N VAL A 25 4.72 -4.61 -2.42
CA VAL A 25 6.08 -4.49 -1.91
C VAL A 25 6.35 -3.11 -1.35
N HIS A 26 6.69 -3.06 -0.07
CA HIS A 26 7.26 -1.90 0.61
C HIS A 26 8.75 -2.15 0.84
N SER A 27 9.63 -1.26 0.39
CA SER A 27 11.06 -1.57 0.34
C SER A 27 11.97 -0.42 0.78
N SER A 28 13.19 -0.78 1.16
CA SER A 28 14.28 0.14 1.49
C SER A 28 15.59 -0.43 0.99
N LEU A 29 16.06 -0.05 -0.20
CA LEU A 29 17.31 -0.60 -0.77
C LEU A 29 18.50 -0.53 0.20
N LYS A 30 18.61 0.55 0.98
CA LYS A 30 19.68 0.76 1.96
C LYS A 30 19.73 -0.29 3.08
N SER A 31 18.66 -1.04 3.34
CA SER A 31 18.66 -2.05 4.41
C SER A 31 19.56 -3.24 4.10
N PHE A 32 19.78 -3.54 2.83
CA PHE A 32 20.69 -4.61 2.42
C PHE A 32 22.16 -4.24 2.60
N GLY A 33 22.47 -2.96 2.84
CA GLY A 33 23.82 -2.43 2.65
C GLY A 33 24.11 -2.24 1.16
N ARG A 34 25.02 -3.06 0.60
CA ARG A 34 25.38 -2.99 -0.83
C ARG A 34 24.74 -4.15 -1.59
N VAL A 35 23.91 -3.82 -2.58
CA VAL A 35 23.34 -4.79 -3.53
C VAL A 35 24.08 -4.66 -4.86
N GLU A 36 24.62 -5.77 -5.37
CA GLU A 36 25.15 -5.83 -6.72
C GLU A 36 24.01 -5.68 -7.73
N GLY A 37 24.10 -4.69 -8.62
CA GLY A 37 23.00 -4.31 -9.51
C GLY A 37 21.93 -3.40 -8.89
N GLY A 38 22.07 -3.02 -7.61
CA GLY A 38 21.24 -2.00 -6.97
C GLY A 38 19.74 -2.33 -6.97
N ALA A 39 18.90 -1.33 -7.26
CA ALA A 39 17.45 -1.49 -7.28
C ALA A 39 16.97 -2.47 -8.36
N ASP A 40 17.66 -2.51 -9.51
CA ASP A 40 17.32 -3.40 -10.62
C ASP A 40 17.43 -4.87 -10.22
N ALA A 41 18.48 -5.25 -9.49
CA ALA A 41 18.63 -6.61 -8.99
C ALA A 41 17.49 -7.03 -8.04
N VAL A 42 16.99 -6.12 -7.19
CA VAL A 42 15.84 -6.41 -6.32
C VAL A 42 14.56 -6.60 -7.15
N ILE A 43 14.34 -5.76 -8.15
CA ILE A 43 13.18 -5.85 -9.05
C ILE A 43 13.22 -7.14 -9.87
N ASP A 44 14.38 -7.46 -10.45
CA ASP A 44 14.56 -8.66 -11.25
C ASP A 44 14.35 -9.93 -10.41
N ALA A 45 14.82 -9.95 -9.15
CA ALA A 45 14.57 -11.06 -8.23
C ALA A 45 13.07 -11.23 -7.92
N LEU A 46 12.34 -10.15 -7.68
CA LEU A 46 10.88 -10.19 -7.45
C LEU A 46 10.14 -10.73 -8.68
N LEU A 47 10.45 -10.21 -9.87
CA LEU A 47 9.83 -10.62 -11.12
C LEU A 47 10.19 -12.07 -11.50
N GLU A 48 11.40 -12.53 -11.19
CA GLU A 48 11.82 -13.92 -11.43
C GLU A 48 11.05 -14.91 -10.56
N VAL A 49 10.85 -14.62 -9.27
CA VAL A 49 10.15 -15.53 -8.35
C VAL A 49 8.66 -15.57 -8.64
N VAL A 50 8.04 -14.40 -8.84
CA VAL A 50 6.59 -14.28 -9.05
C VAL A 50 6.17 -14.66 -10.47
N THR A 51 7.01 -14.36 -11.46
CA THR A 51 6.75 -14.50 -12.90
C THR A 51 5.61 -13.62 -13.40
N GLU A 52 5.36 -13.63 -14.72
CA GLU A 52 4.28 -12.86 -15.34
C GLU A 52 2.86 -13.32 -14.97
N ASN A 53 2.72 -14.56 -14.47
CA ASN A 53 1.43 -15.12 -14.02
C ASN A 53 0.99 -14.61 -12.65
N GLY A 54 1.87 -13.92 -11.91
CA GLY A 54 1.53 -13.23 -10.68
C GLY A 54 1.56 -11.72 -10.85
N ILE A 55 1.45 -11.00 -9.74
CA ILE A 55 1.51 -9.53 -9.72
C ILE A 55 2.62 -9.08 -8.78
N VAL A 56 3.54 -8.25 -9.28
CA VAL A 56 4.42 -7.45 -8.41
C VAL A 56 3.90 -6.03 -8.44
N SER A 57 3.47 -5.51 -7.29
CA SER A 57 2.96 -4.15 -7.15
C SER A 57 3.70 -3.36 -6.07
N MET A 58 3.76 -2.05 -6.24
CA MET A 58 4.43 -1.13 -5.33
C MET A 58 3.65 0.18 -5.20
N PRO A 59 3.66 0.83 -4.02
CA PRO A 59 3.21 2.21 -3.88
C PRO A 59 4.02 3.14 -4.77
N ALA A 60 3.35 4.06 -5.45
CA ALA A 60 3.98 5.12 -6.23
C ALA A 60 3.40 6.50 -5.83
N PHE A 61 3.22 6.73 -4.53
CA PHE A 61 2.48 7.89 -4.02
C PHE A 61 3.11 9.22 -4.40
N SER A 62 2.27 10.21 -4.64
CA SER A 62 2.65 11.58 -5.01
C SER A 62 1.84 12.56 -4.18
N ASP A 63 2.41 13.67 -3.73
CA ASP A 63 1.64 14.67 -2.97
C ASP A 63 0.97 15.70 -3.89
N CYS A 64 0.32 15.24 -4.96
CA CYS A 64 -0.36 16.07 -5.96
C CYS A 64 -1.74 16.54 -5.45
N THR A 65 -1.72 17.30 -4.36
CA THR A 65 -2.88 17.93 -3.73
C THR A 65 -2.73 19.44 -3.71
N ASP A 66 -3.85 20.15 -3.55
CA ASP A 66 -3.88 21.62 -3.41
C ASP A 66 -3.18 22.11 -2.12
N GLY A 67 -3.21 21.30 -1.06
CA GLY A 67 -2.49 21.56 0.20
C GLY A 67 -1.08 20.96 0.28
N GLY A 68 -0.65 20.22 -0.75
CA GLY A 68 0.62 19.50 -0.81
C GLY A 68 1.62 20.19 -1.73
N SER A 69 2.10 19.46 -2.74
CA SER A 69 3.05 20.00 -3.73
C SER A 69 2.43 20.98 -4.73
N ALA A 70 1.11 21.10 -4.78
CA ALA A 70 0.36 21.91 -5.74
C ALA A 70 0.71 21.62 -7.22
N ARG A 71 1.25 20.43 -7.51
CA ARG A 71 1.57 19.97 -8.87
C ARG A 71 0.47 19.05 -9.40
N ALA A 72 0.13 19.19 -10.67
CA ALA A 72 -0.76 18.24 -11.34
C ALA A 72 -0.09 16.86 -11.52
N TYR A 73 -0.82 15.82 -11.14
CA TYR A 73 -0.41 14.44 -11.34
C TYR A 73 -0.49 14.05 -12.81
N ASP A 74 0.67 13.77 -13.39
CA ASP A 74 0.84 13.04 -14.64
C ASP A 74 1.28 11.60 -14.34
N ARG A 75 0.50 10.61 -14.80
CA ARG A 75 0.76 9.17 -14.58
C ARG A 75 2.17 8.75 -15.01
N VAL A 76 2.64 9.26 -16.15
CA VAL A 76 3.91 8.87 -16.78
C VAL A 76 5.08 9.63 -16.17
N ASN A 77 4.90 10.92 -15.90
CA ASN A 77 6.01 11.82 -15.59
C ASN A 77 6.19 12.09 -14.10
N THR A 78 5.13 12.00 -13.29
CA THR A 78 5.21 12.34 -11.86
C THR A 78 6.01 11.29 -11.10
N PRO A 79 7.18 11.59 -10.53
CA PRO A 79 7.88 10.62 -9.70
C PRO A 79 7.09 10.40 -8.39
N PRO A 80 7.15 9.19 -7.81
CA PRO A 80 6.69 8.98 -6.45
C PRO A 80 7.55 9.80 -5.49
N GLU A 81 7.01 10.10 -4.32
CA GLU A 81 7.73 10.86 -3.30
C GLU A 81 9.01 10.13 -2.87
N SER A 82 10.07 10.89 -2.61
CA SER A 82 11.40 10.33 -2.31
C SER A 82 11.42 9.36 -1.11
N TRP A 83 10.53 9.57 -0.14
CA TRP A 83 10.40 8.73 1.06
C TRP A 83 9.80 7.33 0.78
N ILE A 84 9.17 7.14 -0.38
CA ILE A 84 8.71 5.82 -0.86
C ILE A 84 9.91 4.92 -1.17
N GLY A 85 11.01 5.50 -1.67
CA GLY A 85 12.28 4.82 -1.92
C GLY A 85 12.63 4.70 -3.40
N ILE A 86 13.89 4.33 -3.67
CA ILE A 86 14.42 4.26 -5.03
C ILE A 86 13.89 3.04 -5.82
N ILE A 87 13.58 1.92 -5.14
CA ILE A 87 13.10 0.71 -5.81
C ILE A 87 11.75 0.96 -6.51
N PRO A 88 10.73 1.55 -5.87
CA PRO A 88 9.47 1.85 -6.56
C PRO A 88 9.61 2.84 -7.73
N GLU A 89 10.51 3.83 -7.64
CA GLU A 89 10.77 4.75 -8.75
C GLU A 89 11.48 4.06 -9.93
N THR A 90 12.45 3.18 -9.66
CA THR A 90 13.08 2.35 -10.69
C THR A 90 12.06 1.40 -11.31
N PHE A 91 11.21 0.76 -10.50
CA PHE A 91 10.17 -0.16 -10.94
C PHE A 91 9.15 0.53 -11.86
N ARG A 92 8.66 1.72 -11.48
CA ARG A 92 7.72 2.52 -12.29
C ARG A 92 8.22 2.78 -13.71
N LYS A 93 9.54 2.90 -13.89
CA LYS A 93 10.19 3.18 -15.17
C LYS A 93 10.48 1.93 -16.01
N ARG A 94 10.27 0.72 -15.48
CA ARG A 94 10.49 -0.52 -16.21
C ARG A 94 9.45 -0.70 -17.32
N LYS A 95 9.88 -1.26 -18.45
CA LYS A 95 8.99 -1.63 -19.55
C LYS A 95 7.97 -2.67 -19.06
N GLY A 96 6.70 -2.46 -19.40
CA GLY A 96 5.60 -3.36 -19.02
C GLY A 96 4.98 -3.07 -17.65
N VAL A 97 5.58 -2.19 -16.85
CA VAL A 97 4.98 -1.74 -15.58
C VAL A 97 3.89 -0.72 -15.88
N LEU A 98 2.71 -0.96 -15.32
CA LEU A 98 1.55 -0.06 -15.39
C LEU A 98 1.46 0.75 -14.09
N ARG A 99 0.76 1.88 -14.13
CA ARG A 99 0.47 2.71 -12.96
C ARG A 99 -0.98 3.18 -12.98
N SER A 100 -1.64 3.25 -11.82
CA SER A 100 -3.00 3.81 -11.70
C SER A 100 -3.02 5.34 -11.84
N ASP A 101 -4.20 5.89 -12.11
CA ASP A 101 -4.41 7.32 -12.37
C ASP A 101 -4.64 8.17 -11.09
N HIS A 102 -4.46 7.57 -9.91
CA HIS A 102 -4.76 8.23 -8.64
C HIS A 102 -3.69 9.30 -8.28
N PRO A 103 -4.06 10.57 -8.04
CA PRO A 103 -3.10 11.67 -7.85
C PRO A 103 -2.26 11.55 -6.58
N THR A 104 -2.80 10.92 -5.53
CA THR A 104 -2.08 10.76 -4.26
C THR A 104 -1.58 9.35 -3.96
N HIS A 105 -2.43 8.33 -4.12
CA HIS A 105 -2.18 6.94 -3.75
C HIS A 105 -2.00 6.02 -4.97
N SER A 106 -1.36 6.50 -6.04
CA SER A 106 -1.11 5.64 -7.20
C SER A 106 -0.27 4.41 -6.85
N ILE A 107 -0.54 3.31 -7.56
CA ILE A 107 0.12 2.02 -7.42
C ILE A 107 0.69 1.66 -8.79
N THR A 108 1.90 1.13 -8.80
CA THR A 108 2.49 0.47 -9.98
C THR A 108 2.34 -1.03 -9.89
N ALA A 109 2.12 -1.71 -11.02
CA ALA A 109 2.02 -3.16 -11.08
C ALA A 109 2.64 -3.75 -12.36
N SER A 110 3.18 -4.96 -12.24
CA SER A 110 3.69 -5.78 -13.34
C SER A 110 3.10 -7.18 -13.26
N GLY A 111 2.72 -7.74 -14.41
CA GLY A 111 2.10 -9.05 -14.57
C GLY A 111 1.05 -9.01 -15.68
N LEU A 112 0.62 -10.18 -16.17
CA LEU A 112 -0.35 -10.28 -17.27
C LEU A 112 -1.68 -9.58 -16.92
N ASP A 113 -2.12 -9.69 -15.66
CA ASP A 113 -3.36 -9.10 -15.16
C ASP A 113 -3.18 -7.72 -14.50
N ALA A 114 -2.02 -7.08 -14.64
CA ALA A 114 -1.72 -5.81 -13.97
C ALA A 114 -2.76 -4.71 -14.26
N LYS A 115 -3.32 -4.66 -15.48
CA LYS A 115 -4.36 -3.70 -15.83
C LYS A 115 -5.66 -3.95 -15.05
N ALA A 116 -6.07 -5.20 -14.94
CA ALA A 116 -7.27 -5.58 -14.19
C ALA A 116 -7.05 -5.33 -12.69
N PHE A 117 -5.88 -5.71 -12.17
CA PHE A 117 -5.46 -5.49 -10.79
C PHE A 117 -5.53 -4.01 -10.39
N LEU A 118 -5.08 -3.10 -11.25
CA LEU A 118 -5.06 -1.65 -11.01
C LEU A 118 -6.41 -0.95 -11.21
N SER A 119 -7.42 -1.62 -11.77
CA SER A 119 -8.69 -0.98 -12.12
C SER A 119 -9.57 -0.72 -10.91
N GLN A 120 -10.36 0.34 -10.90
CA GLN A 120 -11.40 0.59 -9.90
C GLN A 120 -12.41 1.58 -10.49
N THR A 121 -13.66 1.53 -10.03
CA THR A 121 -14.74 2.37 -10.55
C THR A 121 -14.50 3.84 -10.20
N ASP A 122 -14.27 4.13 -8.92
CA ASP A 122 -13.85 5.47 -8.48
C ASP A 122 -12.32 5.53 -8.39
N ILE A 123 -11.67 6.01 -9.44
CA ILE A 123 -10.21 6.14 -9.52
C ILE A 123 -9.61 7.16 -8.54
N TYR A 124 -10.44 7.93 -7.81
CA TYR A 124 -10.01 8.92 -6.82
C TYR A 124 -10.33 8.51 -5.38
N ASP A 125 -10.87 7.31 -5.17
CA ASP A 125 -10.91 6.67 -3.85
C ASP A 125 -9.58 5.97 -3.57
N CYS A 126 -8.91 6.35 -2.48
CA CYS A 126 -7.59 5.81 -2.12
C CYS A 126 -7.63 4.29 -1.83
N PHE A 127 -8.78 3.78 -1.38
CA PHE A 127 -8.94 2.43 -0.85
C PHE A 127 -10.29 1.80 -1.23
N ALA A 128 -10.72 2.04 -2.48
CA ALA A 128 -11.96 1.51 -3.02
C ALA A 128 -12.13 0.00 -2.76
N GLU A 129 -13.36 -0.45 -2.47
CA GLU A 129 -13.67 -1.88 -2.28
C GLU A 129 -13.49 -2.70 -3.56
N ASP A 130 -13.56 -2.09 -4.74
CA ASP A 130 -13.21 -2.72 -6.03
C ASP A 130 -11.80 -2.36 -6.49
N GLY A 131 -10.95 -1.87 -5.58
CA GLY A 131 -9.61 -1.39 -5.87
C GLY A 131 -8.48 -2.38 -5.56
N PRO A 132 -7.23 -2.02 -5.90
CA PRO A 132 -6.07 -2.92 -5.82
C PRO A 132 -5.78 -3.42 -4.41
N TRP A 133 -5.99 -2.57 -3.39
CA TRP A 133 -5.82 -2.96 -2.00
C TRP A 133 -6.81 -4.06 -1.60
N ASN A 134 -8.05 -3.99 -2.06
CA ASN A 134 -9.03 -5.02 -1.73
C ASN A 134 -8.81 -6.31 -2.52
N ARG A 135 -8.32 -6.22 -3.77
CA ARG A 135 -7.95 -7.42 -4.53
C ARG A 135 -6.89 -8.25 -3.82
N LEU A 136 -5.90 -7.60 -3.18
CA LEU A 136 -4.94 -8.31 -2.33
C LEU A 136 -5.63 -9.02 -1.16
N ARG A 137 -6.62 -8.39 -0.53
CA ARG A 137 -7.41 -8.97 0.58
C ARG A 137 -8.18 -10.21 0.11
N GLU A 138 -8.91 -10.10 -0.99
CA GLU A 138 -9.82 -11.17 -1.48
C GLU A 138 -9.09 -12.27 -2.27
N GLY A 139 -8.03 -11.93 -2.99
CA GLY A 139 -7.25 -12.82 -3.86
C GLY A 139 -6.13 -13.58 -3.16
N GLY A 140 -5.99 -13.44 -1.83
CA GLY A 140 -4.91 -14.08 -1.07
C GLY A 140 -3.53 -13.44 -1.31
N GLY A 141 -3.50 -12.17 -1.70
CA GLY A 141 -2.29 -11.40 -1.92
C GLY A 141 -1.45 -11.24 -0.65
N LYS A 142 -0.16 -10.98 -0.85
CA LYS A 142 0.84 -10.89 0.22
C LYS A 142 1.40 -9.48 0.31
N LEU A 143 1.59 -9.00 1.53
CA LEU A 143 2.31 -7.76 1.81
C LEU A 143 3.76 -8.12 2.13
N LEU A 144 4.68 -7.66 1.29
CA LEU A 144 6.12 -7.91 1.43
C LEU A 144 6.82 -6.64 1.89
N PHE A 145 7.55 -6.73 3.00
CA PHE A 145 8.36 -5.66 3.55
C PHE A 145 9.84 -6.03 3.44
N ILE A 146 10.60 -5.23 2.69
CA ILE A 146 12.04 -5.42 2.50
C ILE A 146 12.77 -4.32 3.28
N GLY A 147 13.37 -4.68 4.41
CA GLY A 147 14.08 -3.72 5.26
C GLY A 147 13.19 -2.65 5.88
N LYS A 148 11.90 -2.96 6.00
CA LYS A 148 10.85 -2.12 6.55
C LYS A 148 10.06 -2.93 7.57
N THR A 149 9.51 -2.25 8.56
CA THR A 149 8.51 -2.83 9.45
C THR A 149 7.11 -2.62 8.87
N MET A 150 6.11 -3.28 9.44
CA MET A 150 4.70 -2.99 9.16
C MET A 150 4.29 -1.55 9.47
N GLY A 151 5.13 -0.76 10.15
CA GLY A 151 4.87 0.66 10.32
C GLY A 151 4.69 1.39 8.98
N SER A 152 5.41 0.96 7.94
CA SER A 152 5.28 1.53 6.60
C SER A 152 4.13 0.94 5.78
N ASN A 153 3.22 0.19 6.41
CA ASN A 153 2.17 -0.56 5.74
C ASN A 153 0.94 0.30 5.42
N THR A 154 0.86 0.80 4.20
CA THR A 154 -0.32 1.56 3.72
C THR A 154 -1.60 0.71 3.74
N PHE A 155 -1.52 -0.62 3.71
CA PHE A 155 -2.69 -1.50 3.80
C PHE A 155 -3.48 -1.31 5.11
N LEU A 156 -2.83 -0.82 6.18
CA LEU A 156 -3.53 -0.47 7.41
C LEU A 156 -4.56 0.66 7.17
N HIS A 157 -4.26 1.62 6.29
CA HIS A 157 -5.20 2.67 5.91
C HIS A 157 -6.35 2.14 5.05
N ALA A 158 -6.11 1.11 4.24
CA ALA A 158 -7.19 0.40 3.58
C ALA A 158 -8.15 -0.24 4.60
N CYS A 159 -7.60 -0.87 5.65
CA CYS A 159 -8.41 -1.39 6.75
C CYS A 159 -9.16 -0.27 7.51
N GLU A 160 -8.55 0.91 7.72
CA GLU A 160 -9.24 2.07 8.28
C GLU A 160 -10.41 2.52 7.38
N ALA A 161 -10.23 2.53 6.06
CA ALA A 161 -11.27 2.89 5.11
C ALA A 161 -12.45 1.90 5.12
N TRP A 162 -12.17 0.61 5.19
CA TRP A 162 -13.21 -0.44 5.14
C TRP A 162 -13.96 -0.60 6.46
N TYR A 163 -13.27 -0.46 7.60
CA TYR A 163 -13.83 -0.81 8.91
C TYR A 163 -14.08 0.38 9.83
N ASN A 164 -13.59 1.57 9.48
CA ASN A 164 -13.87 2.82 10.19
C ASN A 164 -14.40 3.90 9.23
N ASN A 165 -14.68 5.09 9.75
CA ASN A 165 -15.20 6.20 8.95
C ASN A 165 -14.60 7.57 9.31
N TYR A 166 -13.30 7.61 9.62
CA TYR A 166 -12.61 8.85 9.99
C TYR A 166 -11.55 9.32 8.98
N LEU A 167 -11.31 8.58 7.89
CA LEU A 167 -10.48 9.09 6.79
C LEU A 167 -11.16 10.29 6.14
N GLU A 168 -10.36 11.21 5.63
CA GLU A 168 -10.85 12.50 5.16
C GLU A 168 -11.01 12.51 3.63
N GLU A 169 -11.52 13.61 3.11
CA GLU A 169 -11.43 13.95 1.70
C GLU A 169 -10.35 15.02 1.51
N THR A 170 -9.78 15.09 0.32
CA THR A 170 -8.88 16.19 -0.09
C THR A 170 -9.11 16.52 -1.56
N ILE A 171 -8.52 17.61 -2.04
CA ILE A 171 -8.52 17.93 -3.47
C ILE A 171 -7.19 17.50 -4.07
N GLY A 172 -7.25 16.58 -5.03
CA GLY A 172 -6.14 16.20 -5.88
C GLY A 172 -6.08 17.07 -7.13
N ILE A 173 -4.89 17.21 -7.70
CA ILE A 173 -4.66 17.92 -8.97
C ILE A 173 -4.16 16.88 -9.98
N VAL A 174 -4.82 16.76 -11.13
CA VAL A 174 -4.44 15.83 -12.22
C VAL A 174 -4.17 16.60 -13.50
N ALA A 175 -3.18 16.17 -14.26
CA ALA A 175 -2.86 16.73 -15.57
C ALA A 175 -3.77 16.07 -16.63
N THR A 176 -4.40 16.88 -17.47
CA THR A 176 -5.19 16.44 -18.63
C THR A 176 -4.71 17.17 -19.89
N PRO A 177 -5.09 16.71 -21.09
CA PRO A 177 -4.78 17.42 -22.34
C PRO A 177 -5.28 18.88 -22.36
N GLU A 178 -6.33 19.18 -21.60
CA GLU A 178 -6.95 20.51 -21.49
C GLU A 178 -6.34 21.38 -20.38
N GLY A 179 -5.40 20.86 -19.58
CA GLY A 179 -4.77 21.55 -18.47
C GLY A 179 -4.92 20.81 -17.14
N GLU A 180 -4.95 21.55 -16.04
CA GLU A 180 -5.10 20.96 -14.72
C GLU A 180 -6.57 20.76 -14.36
N LYS A 181 -6.88 19.62 -13.75
CA LYS A 181 -8.20 19.31 -13.20
C LYS A 181 -8.09 19.03 -11.71
N PHE A 182 -8.97 19.68 -10.94
CA PHE A 182 -9.12 19.43 -9.52
C PHE A 182 -10.15 18.31 -9.31
N VAL A 183 -9.78 17.30 -8.55
CA VAL A 183 -10.58 16.09 -8.32
C VAL A 183 -10.77 15.86 -6.84
N ARG A 184 -11.96 15.43 -6.44
CA ARG A 184 -12.22 15.04 -5.05
C ARG A 184 -11.60 13.67 -4.80
N VAL A 185 -10.65 13.62 -3.88
CA VAL A 185 -10.02 12.38 -3.42
C VAL A 185 -10.70 11.95 -2.12
N THR A 186 -11.16 10.69 -2.06
CA THR A 186 -11.88 10.12 -0.91
C THR A 186 -11.03 9.06 -0.20
N ASN A 187 -11.41 8.73 1.03
CA ASN A 187 -10.65 7.86 1.95
C ASN A 187 -9.17 8.29 2.09
N TYR A 188 -8.92 9.59 2.04
CA TYR A 188 -7.59 10.16 2.10
C TYR A 188 -7.02 10.05 3.53
N PRO A 189 -5.86 9.39 3.71
CA PRO A 189 -5.21 9.24 5.00
C PRO A 189 -4.43 10.50 5.41
N SER A 190 -5.15 11.58 5.74
CA SER A 190 -4.58 12.86 6.22
C SER A 190 -4.05 12.83 7.67
N GLY A 191 -3.40 13.91 8.10
CA GLY A 191 -3.09 14.14 9.52
C GLY A 191 -1.85 13.40 10.04
N CYS A 192 -1.81 13.14 11.35
CA CYS A 192 -0.62 12.59 11.99
C CYS A 192 -0.44 11.09 11.68
N ARG A 193 0.23 10.81 10.56
CA ARG A 193 0.57 9.48 10.04
C ARG A 193 1.93 8.96 10.52
N GLY A 194 2.76 9.84 11.08
CA GLY A 194 4.15 9.55 11.51
C GLY A 194 4.35 9.45 13.03
N GLY A 195 3.34 9.00 13.78
CA GLY A 195 3.50 8.76 15.21
C GLY A 195 4.46 7.63 15.50
N TRP A 196 5.57 7.93 16.18
CA TRP A 196 6.59 6.96 16.61
C TRP A 196 5.98 5.64 17.12
N TYR A 197 4.94 5.69 17.95
CA TYR A 197 4.31 4.51 18.56
C TYR A 197 3.52 3.57 17.60
N LYS A 198 3.20 3.97 16.36
CA LYS A 198 2.49 3.09 15.39
C LYS A 198 3.43 2.32 14.49
N LEU A 199 4.68 2.78 14.35
CA LEU A 199 5.56 2.28 13.29
C LEU A 199 6.44 1.11 13.72
N TYR A 200 6.45 0.83 15.02
CA TYR A 200 7.30 -0.15 15.64
C TYR A 200 6.58 -1.48 15.91
N GLU A 201 7.39 -2.53 15.99
CA GLU A 201 6.94 -3.89 16.26
C GLU A 201 6.46 -4.09 17.72
N ASP A 202 6.55 -3.05 18.56
CA ASP A 202 6.02 -3.04 19.92
C ASP A 202 4.66 -2.33 20.04
N SER A 203 4.10 -1.84 18.94
CA SER A 203 2.74 -1.30 18.90
C SER A 203 1.70 -2.37 19.23
N GLU A 204 0.60 -1.98 19.89
CA GLU A 204 -0.40 -2.93 20.38
C GLU A 204 -1.04 -3.77 19.26
N TYR A 205 -1.39 -3.14 18.14
CA TYR A 205 -1.93 -3.87 16.99
C TYR A 205 -0.92 -4.88 16.44
N PHE A 206 0.37 -4.53 16.40
CA PHE A 206 1.42 -5.42 15.92
C PHE A 206 1.64 -6.58 16.86
N LYS A 207 1.62 -6.35 18.19
CA LYS A 207 1.70 -7.43 19.20
C LYS A 207 0.58 -8.45 19.00
N ILE A 208 -0.64 -7.99 18.72
CA ILE A 208 -1.79 -8.86 18.43
C ILE A 208 -1.54 -9.65 17.15
N LEU A 209 -1.18 -9.00 16.04
CA LEU A 209 -0.88 -9.68 14.78
C LEU A 209 0.24 -10.73 14.94
N ARG A 210 1.30 -10.40 15.70
CA ARG A 210 2.42 -11.29 16.00
C ARG A 210 1.98 -12.51 16.83
N SER A 211 1.12 -12.30 17.83
CA SER A 211 0.59 -13.39 18.66
C SER A 211 -0.22 -14.42 17.86
N ARG A 212 -0.72 -14.04 16.68
CA ARG A 212 -1.45 -14.90 15.73
C ARG A 212 -0.56 -15.58 14.69
N GLY A 213 0.75 -15.33 14.71
CA GLY A 213 1.69 -15.94 13.76
C GLY A 213 1.50 -15.48 12.31
N ILE A 214 0.99 -14.26 12.08
CA ILE A 214 0.65 -13.74 10.74
C ILE A 214 1.88 -13.44 9.88
N PHE A 215 3.07 -13.36 10.47
CA PHE A 215 4.30 -12.97 9.78
C PHE A 215 5.29 -14.12 9.67
N SER A 216 5.92 -14.21 8.51
CA SER A 216 7.18 -14.92 8.31
C SER A 216 8.29 -13.91 8.05
N LYS A 217 9.51 -14.24 8.47
CA LYS A 217 10.71 -13.41 8.27
C LYS A 217 11.88 -14.27 7.80
N VAL A 218 12.72 -13.70 6.95
CA VAL A 218 14.03 -14.25 6.56
C VAL A 218 15.05 -13.12 6.51
N GLU A 219 16.32 -13.45 6.67
CA GLU A 219 17.42 -12.49 6.54
C GLU A 219 18.12 -12.65 5.19
N VAL A 220 18.32 -11.55 4.48
CA VAL A 220 19.10 -11.50 3.23
C VAL A 220 20.14 -10.40 3.36
N GLY A 221 21.41 -10.80 3.52
CA GLY A 221 22.48 -9.87 3.88
C GLY A 221 22.20 -9.21 5.23
N ALA A 222 22.14 -7.88 5.25
CA ALA A 222 21.79 -7.10 6.44
C ALA A 222 20.29 -6.73 6.53
N SER A 223 19.48 -7.16 5.56
CA SER A 223 18.07 -6.81 5.50
C SER A 223 17.18 -7.97 5.95
N THR A 224 16.28 -7.68 6.87
CA THR A 224 15.12 -8.53 7.14
C THR A 224 14.09 -8.36 6.02
N LEU A 225 13.66 -9.47 5.43
CA LEU A 225 12.45 -9.54 4.62
C LEU A 225 11.33 -10.12 5.47
N MET A 226 10.15 -9.53 5.40
CA MET A 226 8.97 -9.97 6.14
C MET A 226 7.77 -10.06 5.21
N VAL A 227 6.99 -11.12 5.31
CA VAL A 227 5.74 -11.29 4.56
C VAL A 227 4.57 -11.57 5.49
N CYS A 228 3.39 -11.10 5.12
CA CYS A 228 2.12 -11.53 5.68
C CYS A 228 1.03 -11.59 4.61
N ASN A 229 0.02 -12.43 4.83
CA ASN A 229 -1.17 -12.47 3.99
C ASN A 229 -2.06 -11.24 4.26
N ALA A 230 -2.52 -10.57 3.20
CA ALA A 230 -3.35 -9.37 3.30
C ALA A 230 -4.73 -9.66 3.92
N HIS A 231 -5.33 -10.82 3.61
CA HIS A 231 -6.58 -11.29 4.22
C HIS A 231 -6.45 -11.39 5.75
N ASP A 232 -5.40 -12.04 6.24
CA ASP A 232 -5.24 -12.30 7.68
C ASP A 232 -4.98 -11.01 8.47
N VAL A 233 -4.24 -10.07 7.87
CA VAL A 233 -4.08 -8.72 8.39
C VAL A 233 -5.43 -8.01 8.45
N ALA A 234 -6.20 -8.00 7.36
CA ALA A 234 -7.50 -7.33 7.33
C ALA A 234 -8.50 -7.93 8.32
N ALA A 235 -8.60 -9.26 8.38
CA ALA A 235 -9.47 -9.99 9.29
C ALA A 235 -9.12 -9.68 10.76
N THR A 236 -7.84 -9.70 11.10
CA THR A 236 -7.38 -9.36 12.45
C THR A 236 -7.61 -7.89 12.78
N MET A 237 -7.32 -6.98 11.84
CA MET A 237 -7.57 -5.54 12.05
C MET A 237 -9.05 -5.23 12.22
N LYS A 238 -9.94 -5.93 11.51
CA LYS A 238 -11.40 -5.82 11.71
C LYS A 238 -11.81 -6.14 13.14
N GLU A 239 -11.24 -7.18 13.74
CA GLU A 239 -11.50 -7.53 15.14
C GLU A 239 -10.92 -6.52 16.12
N ILE A 240 -9.69 -6.05 15.85
CA ILE A 240 -9.05 -5.00 16.65
C ILE A 240 -9.88 -3.72 16.61
N PHE A 241 -10.37 -3.30 15.45
CA PHE A 241 -11.18 -2.07 15.35
C PHE A 241 -12.56 -2.19 16.00
N LYS A 242 -13.11 -3.39 16.16
CA LYS A 242 -14.33 -3.59 16.95
C LYS A 242 -14.11 -3.28 18.44
N SER A 243 -12.91 -3.56 18.98
CA SER A 243 -12.60 -3.28 20.39
C SER A 243 -12.00 -1.88 20.60
N ASP A 244 -11.13 -1.43 19.71
CA ASP A 244 -10.55 -0.09 19.70
C ASP A 244 -10.46 0.45 18.26
N PRO A 245 -11.49 1.15 17.77
CA PRO A 245 -11.50 1.67 16.41
C PRO A 245 -10.45 2.77 16.18
N HIS A 246 -9.87 3.30 17.26
CA HIS A 246 -8.87 4.36 17.23
C HIS A 246 -7.47 3.86 17.61
N ILE A 247 -7.21 2.54 17.58
CA ILE A 247 -5.90 1.98 17.94
C ILE A 247 -4.76 2.57 17.09
N LEU A 248 -5.06 2.92 15.84
CA LEU A 248 -4.14 3.56 14.91
C LEU A 248 -4.14 5.09 15.03
N LEU A 249 -4.72 5.71 16.07
CA LEU A 249 -4.74 7.15 16.30
C LEU A 249 -4.10 7.51 17.65
N HIS A 250 -3.32 8.60 17.71
CA HIS A 250 -2.58 8.97 18.92
C HIS A 250 -3.55 9.26 20.05
N LYS A 251 -3.51 8.52 21.16
CA LYS A 251 -4.35 8.84 22.33
C LYS A 251 -3.90 10.11 23.08
N SER A 252 -2.70 10.63 22.78
CA SER A 252 -2.17 11.89 23.31
C SER A 252 -2.83 13.13 22.69
N GLY A 253 -2.42 14.32 23.14
CA GLY A 253 -2.91 15.65 22.69
C GLY A 253 -2.63 16.03 21.23
N CYS A 254 -2.37 15.07 20.35
CA CYS A 254 -2.24 15.31 18.92
C CYS A 254 -3.57 15.81 18.33
N ARG A 255 -3.57 17.05 17.82
CA ARG A 255 -4.75 17.72 17.26
C ARG A 255 -5.39 16.95 16.10
N ASP A 256 -4.60 16.43 15.16
CA ASP A 256 -5.13 15.70 14.01
C ASP A 256 -5.79 14.39 14.43
N CYS A 257 -5.16 13.63 15.31
CA CYS A 257 -5.75 12.40 15.82
C CYS A 257 -6.99 12.68 16.68
N ALA A 258 -7.01 13.77 17.44
CA ALA A 258 -8.21 14.20 18.19
C ALA A 258 -9.37 14.53 17.25
N ARG A 259 -9.09 15.25 16.14
CA ARG A 259 -10.07 15.53 15.08
C ARG A 259 -10.64 14.23 14.51
N MET A 260 -9.80 13.25 14.17
CA MET A 260 -10.24 11.97 13.60
C MET A 260 -11.07 11.13 14.57
N ARG A 261 -10.68 11.06 15.85
CA ARG A 261 -11.46 10.38 16.90
C ARG A 261 -12.87 10.96 17.04
N GLY A 262 -13.05 12.26 16.80
CA GLY A 262 -14.36 12.92 16.84
C GLY A 262 -15.29 12.58 15.68
N LYS A 263 -14.80 11.96 14.59
CA LYS A 263 -15.58 11.69 13.37
C LYS A 263 -16.24 10.30 13.34
N ASN A 264 -15.77 9.36 14.15
CA ASN A 264 -16.07 7.95 13.92
C ASN A 264 -17.51 7.59 14.31
N LYS A 265 -18.41 7.53 13.31
CA LYS A 265 -19.69 6.84 13.39
C LYS A 265 -19.51 5.43 12.78
N PRO A 266 -20.05 4.36 13.39
CA PRO A 266 -19.96 3.03 12.81
C PRO A 266 -20.56 3.01 11.39
N LYS A 267 -19.84 2.45 10.41
CA LYS A 267 -20.44 2.11 9.12
C LYS A 267 -21.42 0.97 9.37
N HIS A 268 -22.72 1.24 9.29
CA HIS A 268 -23.67 0.15 9.09
C HIS A 268 -23.33 -0.46 7.72
N HIS A 269 -22.96 -1.74 7.68
CA HIS A 269 -22.88 -2.51 6.45
C HIS A 269 -24.29 -2.69 5.89
N SER A 270 -24.84 -1.63 5.32
CA SER A 270 -25.95 -1.74 4.39
C SER A 270 -25.35 -1.98 3.01
N PRO A 271 -25.72 -3.05 2.29
CA PRO A 271 -25.32 -3.19 0.90
C PRO A 271 -25.77 -1.94 0.14
N LEU A 272 -24.86 -1.39 -0.68
CA LEU A 272 -25.17 -0.30 -1.58
C LEU A 272 -26.40 -0.70 -2.42
N PRO A 273 -27.43 0.15 -2.56
CA PRO A 273 -28.51 -0.15 -3.48
C PRO A 273 -27.92 -0.25 -4.89
N LEU A 274 -28.27 -1.32 -5.60
CA LEU A 274 -27.97 -1.46 -7.02
C LEU A 274 -28.56 -0.24 -7.76
N PRO A 275 -27.86 0.31 -8.76
CA PRO A 275 -28.39 1.42 -9.54
C PRO A 275 -29.69 0.99 -10.20
N HIS A 276 -30.78 1.67 -9.85
CA HIS A 276 -32.03 1.60 -10.58
C HIS A 276 -31.84 2.29 -11.94
N SER A 277 -31.41 1.53 -12.93
CA SER A 277 -31.55 1.89 -14.34
C SER A 277 -32.03 0.69 -15.15
N GLU A 278 -33.11 0.07 -14.69
CA GLU A 278 -34.08 -0.65 -15.52
C GLU A 278 -35.44 -0.48 -14.84
N ILE A 279 -36.20 0.52 -15.29
CA ILE A 279 -37.67 0.58 -15.36
C ILE A 279 -38.01 1.91 -16.06
N LEU A 280 -38.69 1.75 -17.20
CA LEU A 280 -39.11 2.71 -18.25
C LEU A 280 -38.10 2.92 -19.38
#